data_AF-X1F2R1-F1
#
_entry.id   AF-X1F2R1-F1
#
_cell.length_a   1.000
_cell.length_b   1.000
_cell.length_c   1.000
_cell.angle_alpha   90.00
_cell.angle_beta   90.00
_cell.angle_gamma   90.00
#
_symmetry.space_group_name_H-M   'P 1'
#
loop_
_entity.id
_entity.type
_entity.pdbx_description
1 polymer ?
#
loop_
_entity_poly.entity_id
_entity_poly.type
_entity_poly.pdbx_seq_one_letter_code
_entity_poly.pdbx_strand_id
1 'polypeptide(L)'
;KNEKNIKLRLRTLGEVELKYISTSDAKSFLKILSEEKLSDREFVIKILHNQLIKPKINFEELKKPHKSYLRNPIIANVFYLAGYIEQFGSGTIRMVEWMKEKGLPEPEYREEMGGFSVYFYKDIYTEEYLKKLGLNERHIKAVMYVKEKGKISNKEYRELFNISRQTATRDLSKLVQKEILKLVGEGKRDLHYVFYESKKSQ
;
A
#
# COMPACT_ATOMS: atom_id res chain seq x y z
N LYS A 1 6.49 -2.75 34.60
CA LYS A 1 5.44 -3.56 33.94
C LYS A 1 5.41 -3.09 32.48
N ASN A 2 5.86 -3.94 31.55
CA ASN A 2 6.13 -3.62 30.15
C ASN A 2 4.83 -3.42 29.35
N GLU A 3 4.38 -2.17 29.18
CA GLU A 3 3.38 -1.83 28.15
C GLU A 3 4.10 -1.67 26.80
N LYS A 4 4.55 -2.79 26.22
CA LYS A 4 5.33 -2.81 24.96
C LYS A 4 4.46 -2.85 23.70
N ASN A 5 3.17 -3.17 23.85
CA ASN A 5 2.22 -3.29 22.75
C ASN A 5 0.92 -2.61 23.16
N ILE A 6 0.40 -1.74 22.28
CA ILE A 6 -0.91 -1.09 22.46
C ILE A 6 -1.84 -1.66 21.40
N LYS A 7 -2.94 -2.25 21.85
CA LYS A 7 -4.04 -2.74 21.00
C LYS A 7 -5.23 -1.83 21.15
N LEU A 8 -5.76 -1.34 20.04
CA LEU A 8 -6.96 -0.51 20.01
C LEU A 8 -7.88 -0.92 18.86
N ARG A 9 -9.18 -0.91 19.14
CA ARG A 9 -10.23 -1.14 18.15
C ARG A 9 -10.73 0.21 17.66
N LEU A 10 -10.28 0.61 16.47
CA LEU A 10 -10.69 1.84 15.81
C LEU A 10 -12.04 1.63 15.10
N ARG A 11 -12.91 2.65 15.15
CA ARG A 11 -14.27 2.58 14.60
C ARG A 11 -14.31 2.37 13.08
N THR A 12 -13.27 2.81 12.37
CA THR A 12 -13.15 2.75 10.90
C THR A 12 -12.16 1.66 10.46
N LEU A 13 -11.01 1.56 11.14
CA LEU A 13 -9.88 0.71 10.74
C LEU A 13 -9.89 -0.73 11.32
N GLY A 14 -10.82 -1.07 12.21
CA GLY A 14 -10.81 -2.37 12.90
C GLY A 14 -9.79 -2.43 14.05
N GLU A 15 -9.26 -3.61 14.38
CA GLU A 15 -8.29 -3.78 15.47
C GLU A 15 -6.86 -3.52 14.97
N VAL A 16 -6.22 -2.48 15.49
CA VAL A 16 -4.85 -2.10 15.15
C VAL A 16 -3.95 -2.42 16.35
N GLU A 17 -2.94 -3.25 16.12
CA GLU A 17 -1.90 -3.58 17.10
C GLU A 17 -0.60 -2.88 16.71
N LEU A 18 -0.17 -1.93 17.53
CA LEU A 18 1.13 -1.28 17.38
C LEU A 18 2.14 -1.99 18.29
N LYS A 19 3.14 -2.61 17.67
CA LYS A 19 4.24 -3.29 18.37
C LYS A 19 5.46 -2.37 18.39
N TYR A 20 5.85 -1.95 19.59
CA TYR A 20 6.99 -1.08 19.90
C TYR A 20 7.00 0.28 19.19
N ILE A 21 6.49 1.29 19.89
CA ILE A 21 6.74 2.71 19.63
C ILE A 21 7.30 3.31 20.92
N SER A 22 8.32 4.17 20.81
CA SER A 22 8.83 4.95 21.95
C SER A 22 7.64 5.56 22.71
N THR A 23 7.58 5.35 24.03
CA THR A 23 6.38 5.64 24.84
C THR A 23 5.94 7.10 24.81
N SER A 24 6.84 8.02 24.45
CA SER A 24 6.54 9.45 24.22
C SER A 24 5.76 9.70 22.93
N ASP A 25 6.03 8.92 21.89
CA ASP A 25 5.47 9.13 20.55
C ASP A 25 4.22 8.28 20.34
N ALA A 26 4.09 7.16 21.05
CA ALA A 26 2.95 6.26 20.92
C ALA A 26 1.62 6.96 21.22
N LYS A 27 1.52 7.72 22.32
CA LYS A 27 0.29 8.43 22.69
C LYS A 27 -0.03 9.58 21.73
N SER A 28 0.97 10.32 21.28
CA SER A 28 0.84 11.40 20.31
C SER A 28 0.39 10.87 18.94
N PHE A 29 0.99 9.77 18.49
CA PHE A 29 0.64 9.08 17.26
C PHE A 29 -0.76 8.46 17.33
N LEU A 30 -1.12 7.87 18.47
CA LEU A 30 -2.46 7.34 18.73
C LEU A 30 -3.53 8.45 18.76
N LYS A 31 -3.20 9.63 19.29
CA LYS A 31 -4.08 10.80 19.28
C LYS A 31 -4.37 11.25 17.84
N ILE A 32 -3.33 11.36 17.00
CA ILE A 32 -3.46 11.65 15.57
C ILE A 32 -4.37 10.63 14.87
N LEU A 33 -4.14 9.33 15.10
CA LEU A 33 -4.96 8.25 14.52
C LEU A 33 -6.44 8.26 14.99
N SER A 34 -6.72 8.84 16.15
CA SER A 34 -8.07 8.88 16.74
C SER A 34 -8.86 10.16 16.43
N GLU A 35 -8.16 11.29 16.25
CA GLU A 35 -8.77 12.62 16.06
C GLU A 35 -8.92 12.98 14.58
N GLU A 36 -8.03 12.49 13.71
CA GLU A 36 -8.22 12.64 12.27
C GLU A 36 -9.29 11.66 11.78
N LYS A 37 -10.26 12.17 11.01
CA LYS A 37 -11.10 11.33 10.14
C LYS A 37 -10.21 10.75 9.04
N LEU A 38 -9.38 9.78 9.39
CA LEU A 38 -8.64 8.98 8.44
C LEU A 38 -9.65 8.20 7.61
N SER A 39 -9.83 8.66 6.37
CA SER A 39 -10.54 7.94 5.32
C SER A 39 -9.96 6.53 5.25
N ASP A 40 -10.81 5.51 5.35
CA ASP A 40 -10.44 4.09 5.22
C ASP A 40 -9.70 3.74 3.92
N ARG A 41 -9.63 4.70 2.98
CA ARG A 41 -9.15 4.54 1.61
C ARG A 41 -7.67 4.90 1.41
N GLU A 42 -7.00 5.53 2.36
CA GLU A 42 -5.62 6.01 2.20
C GLU A 42 -4.85 5.94 3.53
N PHE A 43 -4.53 4.73 3.98
CA PHE A 43 -3.57 4.63 5.07
C PHE A 43 -2.17 4.88 4.51
N VAL A 44 -1.56 6.00 4.89
CA VAL A 44 -0.15 6.32 4.70
C VAL A 44 0.50 6.34 6.08
N ILE A 45 1.35 5.35 6.42
CA ILE A 45 2.23 5.51 7.59
C ILE A 45 3.36 6.43 7.21
N LYS A 46 3.21 7.73 7.45
CA LYS A 46 4.30 8.70 7.30
C LYS A 46 5.21 8.64 8.52
N ILE A 47 6.41 8.08 8.34
CA ILE A 47 7.49 8.18 9.33
C ILE A 47 8.33 9.38 8.96
N LEU A 48 8.13 10.53 9.60
CA LEU A 48 8.92 11.74 9.39
C LEU A 48 10.11 11.77 10.35
N HIS A 49 11.33 11.73 9.82
CA HIS A 49 12.53 12.02 10.60
C HIS A 49 13.03 13.42 10.26
N ASN A 50 12.74 14.40 11.12
CA ASN A 50 13.22 15.78 11.01
C ASN A 50 14.71 15.81 11.31
N GLN A 51 15.53 15.51 10.29
CA GLN A 51 16.90 15.96 10.03
C GLN A 51 17.45 15.10 8.88
N LEU A 52 17.36 15.53 7.62
CA LEU A 52 18.13 14.93 6.53
C LEU A 52 19.47 15.66 6.38
N ILE A 53 20.56 15.01 6.79
CA ILE A 53 21.90 15.43 6.36
C ILE A 53 22.23 14.53 5.18
N LYS A 54 21.90 15.02 3.97
CA LYS A 54 22.27 14.46 2.66
C LYS A 54 22.28 12.93 2.59
N PRO A 55 21.20 12.27 2.16
CA PRO A 55 21.24 10.83 2.00
C PRO A 55 22.35 10.47 1.00
N LYS A 56 23.32 9.65 1.44
CA LYS A 56 24.41 9.14 0.59
C LYS A 56 23.92 8.08 -0.41
N ILE A 57 22.63 7.75 -0.37
CA ILE A 57 21.95 6.70 -1.11
C ILE A 57 20.72 7.32 -1.75
N ASN A 58 20.45 6.97 -3.00
CA ASN A 58 19.24 7.42 -3.70
C ASN A 58 18.00 6.65 -3.18
N PHE A 59 16.81 7.26 -3.20
CA PHE A 59 15.57 6.59 -2.78
C PHE A 59 15.27 5.31 -3.57
N GLU A 60 15.64 5.25 -4.84
CA GLU A 60 15.54 4.03 -5.65
C GLU A 60 16.51 2.92 -5.21
N GLU A 61 17.66 3.28 -4.61
CA GLU A 61 18.61 2.31 -4.10
C GLU A 61 18.10 1.64 -2.81
N LEU A 62 17.24 2.30 -2.02
CA LEU A 62 16.63 1.71 -0.82
C LEU A 62 15.77 0.48 -1.11
N LYS A 63 15.35 0.31 -2.36
CA LYS A 63 14.57 -0.84 -2.84
C LYS A 63 15.43 -2.01 -3.32
N LYS A 64 16.75 -1.86 -3.33
CA LYS A 64 17.71 -2.85 -3.84
C LYS A 64 18.76 -3.15 -2.78
N PRO A 65 19.50 -4.27 -2.90
CA PRO A 65 20.68 -4.51 -2.07
C PRO A 65 21.65 -3.32 -2.12
N HIS A 66 21.88 -2.68 -0.96
CA HIS A 66 22.76 -1.54 -0.84
C HIS A 66 23.60 -1.63 0.45
N LYS A 67 24.75 -0.94 0.46
CA LYS A 67 25.53 -0.81 1.71
C LYS A 67 24.74 0.00 2.72
N SER A 68 24.75 -0.40 3.98
CA SER A 68 24.14 0.41 5.04
C SER A 68 25.10 1.51 5.47
N TYR A 69 24.66 2.77 5.37
CA TYR A 69 25.39 3.90 5.97
C TYR A 69 24.69 4.31 7.26
N LEU A 70 25.29 3.91 8.39
CA LEU A 70 24.78 4.22 9.72
C LEU A 70 25.11 5.67 10.08
N ARG A 71 24.08 6.47 10.35
CA ARG A 71 24.27 7.85 10.80
C ARG A 71 24.89 7.93 12.19
N ASN A 72 24.41 7.08 13.09
CA ASN A 72 24.96 6.92 14.43
C ASN A 72 25.28 5.42 14.66
N PRO A 73 26.53 5.00 14.45
CA PRO A 73 26.94 3.61 14.62
C PRO A 73 26.73 3.08 16.04
N ILE A 74 26.84 3.93 17.07
CA ILE A 74 26.67 3.53 18.47
C ILE A 74 25.22 3.15 18.73
N ILE A 75 24.27 4.01 18.35
CA ILE A 75 22.85 3.74 18.50
C ILE A 75 22.47 2.48 17.71
N ALA A 76 22.93 2.39 16.46
CA ALA A 76 22.67 1.23 15.61
C ALA A 76 23.22 -0.07 16.23
N ASN A 77 24.41 -0.03 16.82
CA ASN A 77 24.99 -1.18 17.50
C ASN A 77 24.22 -1.56 18.77
N VAL A 78 23.72 -0.60 19.54
CA VAL A 78 22.84 -0.87 20.69
C VAL A 78 21.57 -1.61 20.24
N PHE A 79 20.92 -1.17 19.16
CA PHE A 79 19.73 -1.85 18.62
C PHE A 79 20.06 -3.23 18.03
N TYR A 80 21.23 -3.39 17.42
CA TYR A 80 21.72 -4.69 16.94
C TYR A 80 21.93 -5.67 18.09
N LEU A 81 22.69 -5.27 19.12
CA LEU A 81 22.95 -6.09 20.31
C LEU A 81 21.68 -6.42 21.09
N ALA A 82 20.71 -5.50 21.10
CA ALA A 82 19.40 -5.73 21.71
C ALA A 82 18.47 -6.64 20.87
N GLY A 83 18.91 -7.08 19.68
CA GLY A 83 18.15 -7.96 18.79
C GLY A 83 17.04 -7.29 17.99
N TYR A 84 16.98 -5.95 17.97
CA TYR A 84 16.01 -5.21 17.14
C TYR A 84 16.46 -5.03 15.69
N ILE A 85 17.76 -5.16 15.42
CA ILE A 85 18.32 -5.15 14.06
C ILE A 85 19.00 -6.50 13.83
N GLU A 86 18.45 -7.31 12.94
CA GLU A 86 19.03 -8.60 12.57
C GLU A 86 20.20 -8.44 11.59
N GLN A 87 20.05 -7.53 10.62
CA GLN A 87 21.06 -7.24 9.61
C GLN A 87 20.94 -5.78 9.15
N PHE A 88 22.06 -5.07 9.07
CA PHE A 88 22.06 -3.68 8.59
C PHE A 88 21.74 -3.60 7.10
N GLY A 89 20.88 -2.65 6.72
CA GLY A 89 20.55 -2.38 5.31
C GLY A 89 19.60 -3.38 4.66
N SER A 90 19.07 -4.37 5.39
CA SER A 90 18.06 -5.30 4.85
C SER A 90 16.62 -4.84 5.11
N GLY A 91 16.41 -3.92 6.05
CA GLY A 91 15.07 -3.53 6.49
C GLY A 91 14.18 -2.96 5.39
N THR A 92 14.69 -2.04 4.56
CA THR A 92 13.91 -1.43 3.46
C THR A 92 13.61 -2.41 2.34
N ILE A 93 14.52 -3.36 2.09
CA ILE A 93 14.32 -4.45 1.12
C ILE A 93 13.24 -5.41 1.64
N ARG A 94 13.31 -5.80 2.90
CA ARG A 94 12.28 -6.64 3.55
C ARG A 94 10.91 -5.98 3.53
N MET A 95 10.83 -4.66 3.71
CA MET A 95 9.58 -3.93 3.57
C MET A 95 9.00 -4.07 2.16
N VAL A 96 9.83 -3.93 1.11
CA VAL A 96 9.41 -4.15 -0.29
C VAL A 96 8.92 -5.59 -0.50
N GLU A 97 9.66 -6.57 0.00
CA GLU A 97 9.31 -7.99 -0.10
C GLU A 97 7.98 -8.30 0.59
N TRP A 98 7.77 -7.81 1.81
CA TRP A 98 6.51 -8.00 2.54
C TRP A 98 5.32 -7.36 1.83
N MET A 99 5.49 -6.17 1.25
CA MET A 99 4.42 -5.54 0.47
C MET A 99 4.09 -6.39 -0.77
N LYS A 100 5.11 -6.88 -1.49
CA LYS A 100 4.93 -7.78 -2.63
C LYS A 100 4.24 -9.08 -2.26
N GLU A 101 4.66 -9.73 -1.18
CA GLU A 101 4.07 -10.98 -0.68
C GLU A 101 2.59 -10.81 -0.33
N LYS A 102 2.21 -9.63 0.17
CA LYS A 102 0.82 -9.27 0.48
C LYS A 102 0.05 -8.72 -0.72
N GLY A 103 0.66 -8.64 -1.90
CA GLY A 103 0.03 -8.08 -3.11
C GLY A 103 -0.28 -6.59 -2.99
N LEU A 104 0.49 -5.85 -2.18
CA LEU A 104 0.35 -4.41 -1.95
C LEU A 104 1.41 -3.63 -2.76
N PRO A 105 1.19 -2.33 -3.04
CA PRO A 105 2.21 -1.50 -3.68
C PRO A 105 3.49 -1.42 -2.88
N GLU A 106 4.63 -1.32 -3.56
CA GLU A 106 5.91 -1.07 -2.90
C GLU A 106 5.87 0.24 -2.10
N PRO A 107 6.61 0.33 -0.98
CA PRO A 107 6.74 1.56 -0.25
C PRO A 107 7.36 2.66 -1.12
N GLU A 108 6.88 3.88 -0.94
CA GLU A 108 7.42 5.07 -1.59
C GLU A 108 8.22 5.90 -0.59
N TYR A 109 9.39 6.35 -1.02
CA TYR A 109 10.33 7.11 -0.20
C TYR A 109 10.42 8.54 -0.74
N ARG A 110 10.24 9.54 0.13
CA ARG A 110 10.27 10.96 -0.25
C ARG A 110 11.10 11.77 0.74
N GLU A 111 11.67 12.86 0.24
CA GLU A 111 12.16 13.95 1.07
C GLU A 111 11.07 15.02 1.17
N GLU A 112 10.65 15.33 2.40
CA GLU A 112 9.63 16.34 2.66
C GLU A 112 10.03 17.16 3.88
N MET A 113 9.94 18.49 3.77
CA MET A 113 10.24 19.42 4.87
C MET A 113 11.62 19.21 5.52
N GLY A 114 12.63 18.77 4.75
CA GLY A 114 13.97 18.47 5.27
C GLY A 114 14.05 17.18 6.09
N GLY A 115 13.05 16.29 5.96
CA GLY A 115 12.98 15.00 6.60
C GLY A 115 12.70 13.86 5.63
N PHE A 116 13.01 12.64 6.05
CA PHE A 116 12.72 11.42 5.30
C PHE A 116 11.29 10.98 5.60
N SER A 117 10.53 10.62 4.56
CA SER A 117 9.18 10.06 4.67
C SER A 117 9.10 8.74 3.93
N VAL A 118 8.44 7.76 4.54
CA VAL A 118 8.05 6.49 3.91
C VAL A 118 6.54 6.49 3.77
N TYR A 119 6.02 6.00 2.66
CA TYR A 119 4.60 5.88 2.36
C TYR A 119 4.30 4.41 2.09
N PHE A 120 3.40 3.82 2.87
CA PHE A 120 2.87 2.47 2.65
C PHE A 120 1.45 2.58 2.15
N TYR A 121 1.09 1.84 1.10
CA TYR A 121 -0.25 1.91 0.52
C TYR A 121 -1.04 0.64 0.85
N LYS A 122 -2.26 0.80 1.36
CA LYS A 122 -3.16 -0.31 1.71
C LYS A 122 -3.85 -0.95 0.49
N ASP A 123 -3.75 -0.31 -0.68
CA ASP A 123 -4.47 -0.74 -1.87
C ASP A 123 -3.63 -0.55 -3.15
N ILE A 124 -3.65 -1.56 -4.02
CA ILE A 124 -3.08 -1.54 -5.38
C ILE A 124 -3.88 -0.70 -6.36
N TYR A 125 -5.07 -0.24 -5.99
CA TYR A 125 -5.95 0.52 -6.86
C TYR A 125 -5.93 2.03 -6.57
N THR A 126 -4.77 2.62 -6.22
CA THR A 126 -4.62 4.08 -6.22
C THR A 126 -4.59 4.60 -7.67
N GLU A 127 -5.18 5.77 -7.90
CA GLU A 127 -5.29 6.33 -9.25
C GLU A 127 -3.92 6.53 -9.91
N GLU A 128 -2.92 6.94 -9.13
CA GLU A 128 -1.54 7.16 -9.57
C GLU A 128 -0.83 5.87 -9.97
N TYR A 129 -1.01 4.78 -9.21
CA TYR A 129 -0.44 3.48 -9.54
C TYR A 129 -1.09 2.90 -10.80
N LEU A 130 -2.41 3.03 -10.91
CA LEU A 130 -3.15 2.61 -12.10
C LEU A 130 -2.72 3.37 -13.37
N LYS A 131 -2.41 4.68 -13.25
CA LYS A 131 -1.82 5.47 -14.33
C LYS A 131 -0.43 4.94 -14.73
N LYS A 132 0.43 4.61 -13.75
CA LYS A 132 1.76 4.00 -14.01
C LYS A 132 1.66 2.64 -14.73
N LEU A 133 0.58 1.87 -14.52
CA LEU A 133 0.31 0.62 -15.24
C LEU A 133 -0.15 0.81 -16.70
N GLY A 134 -0.23 2.05 -17.19
CA GLY A 134 -0.65 2.38 -18.55
C GLY A 134 -2.16 2.25 -18.76
N LEU A 135 -2.96 2.39 -17.71
CA LEU A 135 -4.42 2.40 -17.81
C LEU A 135 -4.92 3.80 -18.21
N ASN A 136 -5.94 3.83 -19.08
CA ASN A 136 -6.62 5.07 -19.42
C ASN A 136 -7.67 5.43 -18.36
N GLU A 137 -8.25 6.62 -18.46
CA GLU A 137 -9.25 7.11 -17.50
C GLU A 137 -10.47 6.19 -17.36
N ARG A 138 -10.93 5.55 -18.45
CA ARG A 138 -12.09 4.64 -18.41
C ARG A 138 -11.77 3.36 -17.64
N HIS A 139 -10.58 2.79 -17.86
CA HIS A 139 -10.08 1.64 -17.12
C HIS A 139 -9.95 1.95 -15.62
N ILE A 140 -9.38 3.11 -15.28
CA ILE A 140 -9.22 3.56 -13.89
C ILE A 140 -10.59 3.71 -13.22
N LYS A 141 -11.53 4.40 -13.87
CA LYS A 141 -12.90 4.57 -13.34
C LYS A 141 -13.61 3.23 -13.16
N ALA A 142 -13.40 2.27 -14.05
CA ALA A 142 -13.97 0.93 -13.91
C ALA A 142 -13.39 0.16 -12.72
N VAL A 143 -12.09 0.26 -12.49
CA VAL A 143 -11.42 -0.30 -11.29
C VAL A 143 -11.99 0.33 -10.02
N MET A 144 -12.17 1.65 -10.00
CA MET A 144 -12.79 2.35 -8.87
C MET A 144 -14.25 1.94 -8.67
N TYR A 145 -15.01 1.72 -9.75
CA TYR A 145 -16.38 1.22 -9.66
C TYR A 145 -16.44 -0.18 -9.03
N VAL A 146 -15.58 -1.11 -9.47
CA VAL A 146 -15.49 -2.46 -8.87
C VAL A 146 -15.05 -2.39 -7.42
N LYS A 147 -14.18 -1.44 -7.06
CA LYS A 147 -13.80 -1.18 -5.67
C LYS A 147 -14.97 -0.78 -4.79
N GLU A 148 -15.90 0.02 -5.30
CA GLU A 148 -17.06 0.47 -4.52
C GLU A 148 -18.23 -0.52 -4.54
N LYS A 149 -18.44 -1.24 -5.66
CA LYS A 149 -19.61 -2.11 -5.88
C LYS A 149 -19.30 -3.61 -5.78
N GLY A 150 -18.02 -3.99 -5.70
CA GLY A 150 -17.54 -5.37 -5.65
C GLY A 150 -17.48 -6.08 -7.01
N LYS A 151 -18.31 -5.69 -7.98
CA LYS A 151 -18.34 -6.27 -9.33
C LYS A 151 -18.79 -5.27 -10.38
N ILE A 152 -18.51 -5.59 -11.64
CA ILE A 152 -19.04 -4.87 -12.80
C ILE A 152 -19.37 -5.84 -13.93
N SER A 153 -20.54 -5.71 -14.54
CA SER A 153 -20.93 -6.43 -15.74
C SER A 153 -20.59 -5.64 -17.00
N ASN A 154 -20.55 -6.31 -18.16
CA ASN A 154 -20.40 -5.60 -19.44
C ASN A 154 -21.54 -4.60 -19.69
N LYS A 155 -22.76 -4.92 -19.22
CA LYS A 155 -23.91 -4.02 -19.32
C LYS A 155 -23.69 -2.75 -18.50
N GLU A 156 -23.34 -2.88 -17.22
CA GLU A 156 -23.06 -1.75 -16.34
C GLU A 156 -21.89 -0.89 -16.85
N TYR A 157 -20.83 -1.52 -17.37
CA TYR A 157 -19.70 -0.78 -17.96
C TYR A 157 -20.13 0.08 -19.15
N ARG A 158 -21.00 -0.46 -20.03
CA ARG A 158 -21.51 0.27 -21.20
C ARG A 158 -22.39 1.44 -20.79
N GLU A 159 -23.24 1.25 -19.78
CA GLU A 159 -24.11 2.30 -19.24
C GLU A 159 -23.29 3.40 -18.58
N LEU A 160 -22.24 3.04 -17.84
CA LEU A 160 -21.37 3.99 -17.13
C LEU A 160 -20.58 4.91 -18.09
N PHE A 161 -20.15 4.38 -19.24
CA PHE A 161 -19.29 5.12 -20.19
C PHE A 161 -19.96 5.45 -21.53
N ASN A 162 -21.23 5.09 -21.71
CA ASN A 162 -22.00 5.25 -22.95
C ASN A 162 -21.25 4.74 -24.21
N ILE A 163 -20.84 3.47 -24.20
CA ILE A 163 -20.05 2.86 -25.28
C ILE A 163 -20.67 1.60 -25.88
N SER A 164 -20.18 1.23 -27.06
CA SER A 164 -20.55 -0.02 -27.74
C SER A 164 -20.12 -1.25 -26.94
N ARG A 165 -20.83 -2.35 -27.15
CA ARG A 165 -20.52 -3.64 -26.52
C ARG A 165 -19.11 -4.13 -26.86
N GLN A 166 -18.68 -3.96 -28.11
CA GLN A 166 -17.34 -4.36 -28.55
C GLN A 166 -16.24 -3.58 -27.84
N THR A 167 -16.42 -2.26 -27.68
CA THR A 167 -15.46 -1.42 -26.95
C THR A 167 -15.40 -1.81 -25.48
N ALA A 168 -16.56 -2.03 -24.83
CA ALA A 168 -16.60 -2.49 -23.44
C ALA A 168 -15.92 -3.84 -23.25
N THR A 169 -16.16 -4.80 -24.15
CA THR A 169 -15.47 -6.11 -24.12
C THR A 169 -13.96 -5.93 -24.25
N ARG A 170 -13.49 -5.13 -25.21
CA ARG A 170 -12.05 -4.89 -25.40
C ARG A 170 -11.39 -4.25 -24.17
N ASP A 171 -12.04 -3.26 -23.57
CA ASP A 171 -11.51 -2.57 -22.39
C ASP A 171 -11.48 -3.50 -21.17
N LEU A 172 -12.57 -4.24 -20.91
CA LEU A 172 -12.64 -5.22 -19.81
C LEU A 172 -11.65 -6.38 -20.02
N SER A 173 -11.48 -6.87 -21.26
CA SER A 173 -10.47 -7.88 -21.56
C SER A 173 -9.05 -7.39 -21.30
N LYS A 174 -8.73 -6.10 -21.53
CA LYS A 174 -7.43 -5.53 -21.16
C LYS A 174 -7.21 -5.54 -19.65
N LEU A 175 -8.24 -5.25 -18.86
CA LEU A 175 -8.17 -5.31 -17.40
C LEU A 175 -7.98 -6.76 -16.89
N VAL A 176 -8.57 -7.74 -17.58
CA VAL A 176 -8.35 -9.16 -17.30
C VAL A 176 -6.95 -9.61 -17.67
N GLN A 177 -6.44 -9.23 -18.85
CA GLN A 177 -5.08 -9.54 -19.28
C GLN A 177 -3.99 -8.96 -18.37
N LYS A 178 -4.27 -7.82 -17.73
CA LYS A 178 -3.38 -7.18 -16.74
C LYS A 178 -3.53 -7.76 -15.34
N GLU A 179 -4.30 -8.83 -15.16
CA GLU A 179 -4.57 -9.46 -13.85
C GLU A 179 -5.14 -8.47 -12.82
N ILE A 180 -5.90 -7.48 -13.28
CA ILE A 180 -6.59 -6.52 -12.40
C ILE A 180 -7.98 -7.05 -12.07
N LEU A 181 -8.69 -7.56 -13.08
CA LEU A 181 -10.01 -8.18 -12.94
C LEU A 181 -9.98 -9.64 -13.38
N LYS A 182 -10.93 -10.44 -12.89
CA LYS A 182 -11.25 -11.77 -13.41
C LYS A 182 -12.72 -11.84 -13.82
N LEU A 183 -12.99 -12.57 -14.90
CA LEU A 183 -14.35 -12.89 -15.33
C LEU A 183 -14.89 -14.06 -14.50
N VAL A 184 -16.07 -13.90 -13.94
CA VAL A 184 -16.76 -14.88 -13.08
C VAL A 184 -18.20 -15.04 -13.57
N GLY A 185 -18.72 -16.27 -13.45
CA GLY A 185 -20.09 -16.64 -13.82
C GLY A 185 -20.15 -17.62 -14.99
N GLU A 186 -21.13 -18.52 -14.94
CA GLU A 186 -21.30 -19.60 -15.94
C GLU A 186 -22.36 -19.26 -17.00
N GLY A 187 -23.36 -18.44 -16.63
CA GLY A 187 -24.48 -18.07 -17.50
C GLY A 187 -24.37 -16.65 -18.06
N LYS A 188 -24.96 -16.41 -19.25
CA LYS A 188 -24.99 -15.06 -19.88
C LYS A 188 -25.50 -13.93 -18.97
N ARG A 189 -26.41 -14.23 -18.04
CA ARG A 189 -26.98 -13.27 -17.08
C ARG A 189 -26.14 -13.11 -15.81
N ASP A 190 -25.22 -14.03 -15.58
CA ASP A 190 -24.37 -14.07 -14.38
C ASP A 190 -22.91 -13.69 -14.70
N LEU A 191 -22.55 -13.47 -15.97
CA LEU A 191 -21.20 -13.02 -16.33
C LEU A 191 -20.91 -11.62 -15.81
N HIS A 192 -19.97 -11.54 -14.86
CA HIS A 192 -19.50 -10.30 -14.26
C HIS A 192 -17.99 -10.34 -14.00
N TYR A 193 -17.40 -9.17 -13.82
CA TYR A 193 -15.99 -8.99 -13.57
C TYR A 193 -15.81 -8.56 -12.11
N VAL A 194 -14.89 -9.22 -11.40
CA VAL A 194 -14.49 -8.90 -10.02
C VAL A 194 -12.98 -8.72 -9.96
N PHE A 195 -12.44 -8.23 -8.84
CA PHE A 195 -10.99 -8.16 -8.69
C PHE A 195 -10.31 -9.52 -8.81
N TYR A 196 -9.16 -9.51 -9.46
CA TYR A 196 -8.29 -10.67 -9.51
C TYR A 196 -7.72 -10.89 -8.10
N GLU A 197 -8.28 -11.88 -7.39
CA GLU A 197 -7.63 -12.42 -6.20
C GLU A 197 -6.46 -13.27 -6.67
N SER A 198 -5.23 -12.77 -6.54
CA SER A 198 -4.05 -13.64 -6.57
C SER A 198 -4.29 -14.72 -5.52
N LYS A 199 -4.28 -15.99 -5.94
CA LYS A 199 -4.47 -17.13 -5.03
C LYS A 199 -3.63 -16.88 -3.79
N LYS A 200 -4.27 -16.77 -2.63
CA LYS A 200 -3.59 -16.98 -1.35
C LYS A 200 -2.87 -18.31 -1.49
N SER A 201 -1.54 -18.30 -1.60
CA SER A 201 -0.77 -19.50 -1.29
C SER A 201 -1.18 -19.88 0.13
N GLN A 202 -1.83 -21.04 0.23
CA GLN A 202 -2.05 -21.74 1.49
C GLN A 202 -0.71 -22.01 2.17
#